data_AF-A0AAF0TC81-F1
#
_entry.id   AF-A0AAF0TC81-F1
#
_cell.length_a   1.000
_cell.length_b   1.000
_cell.length_c   1.000
_cell.angle_alpha   90.00
_cell.angle_beta   90.00
_cell.angle_gamma   90.00
#
_symmetry.space_group_name_H-M   'P 1'
#
loop_
_entity.id
_entity.type
_entity.pdbx_description
1 polymer ?
#
loop_
_entity_poly.entity_id
_entity_poly.type
_entity_poly.pdbx_seq_one_letter_code
_entity_poly.pdbx_strand_id
1 'polypeptide(L)'
;MNTSIKIWDGIVEIERRLARWKAQYLSMGGGHTLINSVLDSLPTYAMSLFPLPPKVLKKLDKLRRDFLWNGCKEIEGYNLVKWEITLKSRDKGGMGNRDLRKQNNSLLMKWLWMYNGEEQALWKDVIGSKYGEYNPWCSNVSVDAYRVVVWRTIRNLWQKLEATTYIEVGDGRRTKFWTDAWNKQIPLKESFPDLFLLCSNLDANINECWTAQGWGGI
;
A
#
# COMPACT_ATOMS: atom_id res chain seq x y z
N MET A 1 -19.01 -12.24 -14.00
CA MET A 1 -17.69 -11.91 -14.62
C MET A 1 -16.94 -10.94 -13.73
N ASN A 2 -15.69 -11.24 -13.36
CA ASN A 2 -14.91 -10.43 -12.41
C ASN A 2 -14.23 -9.26 -13.16
N THR A 3 -14.94 -8.13 -13.29
CA THR A 3 -14.53 -6.91 -14.01
C THR A 3 -13.17 -6.37 -13.57
N SER A 4 -12.76 -6.61 -12.33
CA SER A 4 -11.44 -6.19 -11.80
C SER A 4 -10.25 -6.82 -12.55
N ILE A 5 -10.39 -8.02 -13.12
CA ILE A 5 -9.30 -8.67 -13.86
C ILE A 5 -9.15 -8.10 -15.28
N LYS A 6 -10.27 -7.73 -15.92
CA LYS A 6 -10.28 -7.26 -17.32
C LYS A 6 -9.45 -5.99 -17.53
N ILE A 7 -9.38 -5.11 -16.51
CA ILE A 7 -8.58 -3.88 -16.54
C ILE A 7 -7.09 -4.18 -16.81
N TRP A 8 -6.61 -5.34 -16.35
CA TRP A 8 -5.20 -5.73 -16.46
C TRP A 8 -4.84 -6.44 -17.76
N ASP A 9 -5.83 -6.93 -18.52
CA ASP A 9 -5.56 -7.77 -19.69
C ASP A 9 -4.76 -6.99 -20.77
N GLY A 10 -5.06 -5.70 -20.96
CA GLY A 10 -4.31 -4.84 -21.88
C GLY A 10 -2.86 -4.63 -21.47
N ILE A 11 -2.60 -4.45 -20.17
CA ILE A 11 -1.23 -4.26 -19.63
C ILE A 11 -0.42 -5.53 -19.80
N VAL A 12 -1.01 -6.69 -19.46
CA VAL A 12 -0.37 -8.00 -19.64
C VAL A 12 -0.02 -8.26 -21.10
N GLU A 13 -0.89 -7.86 -22.04
CA GLU A 13 -0.64 -8.04 -23.46
C GLU A 13 0.47 -7.12 -23.99
N ILE A 14 0.48 -5.85 -23.58
CA ILE A 14 1.53 -4.89 -23.96
C ILE A 14 2.90 -5.34 -23.43
N GLU A 15 2.97 -5.73 -22.15
CA GLU A 15 4.20 -6.26 -21.56
C GLU A 15 4.68 -7.51 -22.29
N ARG A 16 3.77 -8.44 -22.64
CA ARG A 16 4.12 -9.65 -23.39
C ARG A 16 4.73 -9.32 -24.74
N ARG A 17 4.16 -8.36 -25.48
CA ARG A 17 4.67 -7.95 -26.79
C ARG A 17 6.04 -7.29 -26.67
N LEU A 18 6.21 -6.40 -25.69
CA LEU A 18 7.49 -5.72 -25.43
C LEU A 18 8.58 -6.69 -24.98
N ALA A 19 8.25 -7.60 -24.07
CA ALA A 19 9.16 -8.62 -23.59
C ALA A 19 9.70 -9.46 -24.77
N ARG A 20 8.84 -9.90 -25.68
CA ARG A 20 9.27 -10.66 -26.87
C ARG A 20 10.17 -9.82 -27.80
N TRP A 21 9.78 -8.59 -28.10
CA TRP A 21 10.48 -7.80 -29.12
C TRP A 21 11.88 -7.31 -28.68
N LYS A 22 12.09 -7.00 -27.39
CA LYS A 22 13.39 -6.47 -26.92
C LYS A 22 14.33 -7.54 -26.40
N ALA A 23 13.83 -8.71 -26.00
CA ALA A 23 14.64 -9.79 -25.45
C ALA A 23 15.68 -10.33 -26.45
N GLN A 24 15.41 -10.21 -27.75
CA GLN A 24 16.31 -10.67 -28.82
C GLN A 24 17.56 -9.81 -29.02
N TYR A 25 17.59 -8.59 -28.48
CA TYR A 25 18.67 -7.61 -28.73
C TYR A 25 19.43 -7.18 -27.47
N LEU A 26 19.15 -7.78 -26.31
CA LEU A 26 19.67 -7.30 -25.03
C LEU A 26 20.55 -8.34 -24.33
N SER A 27 21.63 -7.87 -23.72
CA SER A 27 22.39 -8.64 -22.74
C SER A 27 21.58 -8.84 -21.46
N MET A 28 22.01 -9.77 -20.60
CA MET A 28 21.39 -10.01 -19.30
C MET A 28 21.26 -8.72 -18.45
N GLY A 29 22.32 -7.90 -18.43
CA GLY A 29 22.33 -6.61 -17.75
C GLY A 29 21.40 -5.59 -18.39
N GLY A 30 21.34 -5.54 -19.73
CA GLY A 30 20.39 -4.69 -20.46
C GLY A 30 18.94 -5.11 -20.22
N GLY A 31 18.67 -6.41 -20.13
CA GLY A 31 17.36 -6.96 -19.79
C GLY A 31 16.91 -6.55 -18.39
N HIS A 32 17.78 -6.68 -17.38
CA HIS A 32 17.47 -6.20 -16.03
C HIS A 32 17.15 -4.70 -15.98
N THR A 33 17.92 -3.87 -16.69
CA THR A 33 17.64 -2.43 -16.80
C THR A 33 16.30 -2.15 -17.48
N LEU A 34 15.93 -2.91 -18.51
CA LEU A 34 14.65 -2.74 -19.21
C LEU A 34 13.47 -3.18 -18.34
N ILE A 35 13.61 -4.25 -17.56
CA ILE A 35 12.58 -4.66 -16.59
C ILE A 35 12.28 -3.50 -15.65
N ASN A 36 13.31 -2.94 -15.02
CA ASN A 36 13.15 -1.89 -14.02
C ASN A 36 12.63 -0.57 -14.59
N SER A 37 13.01 -0.21 -15.83
CA SER A 37 12.63 1.06 -16.44
C SER A 37 11.29 1.02 -17.17
N VAL A 38 10.95 -0.09 -17.83
CA VAL A 38 9.76 -0.22 -18.68
C VAL A 38 8.73 -1.19 -18.11
N LEU A 39 9.09 -2.46 -17.91
CA LEU A 39 8.10 -3.47 -17.50
C LEU A 39 7.53 -3.20 -16.10
N ASP A 40 8.33 -2.64 -15.19
CA ASP A 40 7.87 -2.27 -13.85
C ASP A 40 7.08 -0.96 -13.83
N SER A 41 7.28 -0.07 -14.81
CA SER A 41 6.60 1.22 -14.88
C SER A 41 5.23 1.13 -15.57
N LEU A 42 5.08 0.26 -16.57
CA LEU A 42 3.82 0.03 -17.29
C LEU A 42 2.60 -0.25 -16.39
N PRO A 43 2.66 -1.18 -15.42
CA PRO A 43 1.52 -1.47 -14.56
C PRO A 43 1.34 -0.42 -13.46
N THR A 44 2.29 0.52 -13.26
CA THR A 44 2.32 1.43 -12.11
C THR A 44 1.07 2.31 -12.05
N TYR A 45 0.56 2.79 -13.19
CA TYR A 45 -0.66 3.58 -13.23
C TYR A 45 -1.90 2.77 -12.77
N ALA A 46 -2.08 1.56 -13.29
CA ALA A 46 -3.20 0.72 -12.84
C ALA A 46 -3.03 0.29 -11.38
N MET A 47 -1.80 0.03 -10.94
CA MET A 47 -1.50 -0.30 -9.54
C MET A 47 -1.70 0.86 -8.57
N SER A 48 -1.70 2.12 -9.03
CA SER A 48 -2.01 3.24 -8.16
C SER A 48 -3.51 3.42 -7.93
N LEU A 49 -4.34 2.86 -8.80
CA LEU A 49 -5.80 2.98 -8.74
C LEU A 49 -6.49 1.70 -8.25
N PHE A 50 -5.93 0.53 -8.57
CA PHE A 50 -6.58 -0.75 -8.38
C PHE A 50 -5.70 -1.77 -7.64
N PRO A 51 -6.28 -2.61 -6.77
CA PRO A 51 -5.60 -3.77 -6.22
C PRO A 51 -5.16 -4.72 -7.32
N LEU A 52 -3.89 -5.13 -7.28
CA LEU A 52 -3.32 -6.08 -8.21
C LEU A 52 -3.79 -7.50 -7.86
N PRO A 53 -4.61 -8.15 -8.70
CA PRO A 53 -5.11 -9.48 -8.39
C PRO A 53 -3.96 -10.51 -8.37
N PRO A 54 -3.96 -11.50 -7.46
CA PRO A 54 -2.89 -12.49 -7.37
C PRO A 54 -2.63 -13.25 -8.68
N LYS A 55 -3.68 -13.49 -9.48
CA LYS A 55 -3.56 -14.13 -10.81
C LYS A 55 -2.82 -13.25 -11.81
N VAL A 56 -3.05 -11.93 -11.79
CA VAL A 56 -2.37 -10.96 -12.67
C VAL A 56 -0.92 -10.83 -12.24
N LEU A 57 -0.66 -10.66 -10.94
CA LEU A 57 0.70 -10.64 -10.39
C LEU A 57 1.52 -11.83 -10.88
N LYS A 58 0.99 -13.05 -10.76
CA LYS A 58 1.67 -14.26 -11.25
C LYS A 58 1.99 -14.22 -12.75
N LYS A 59 1.11 -13.63 -13.58
CA LYS A 59 1.35 -13.46 -15.03
C LYS A 59 2.46 -12.43 -15.29
N LEU A 60 2.42 -11.27 -14.63
CA LEU A 60 3.43 -10.22 -14.77
C LEU A 60 4.81 -10.72 -14.29
N ASP A 61 4.86 -11.36 -13.12
CA ASP A 61 6.11 -11.96 -12.60
C ASP A 61 6.64 -13.07 -13.51
N LYS A 62 5.76 -13.84 -14.15
CA LYS A 62 6.18 -14.81 -15.17
C LYS A 62 6.80 -14.11 -16.37
N LEU A 63 6.15 -13.09 -16.94
CA LEU A 63 6.70 -12.33 -18.07
C LEU A 63 8.06 -11.70 -17.75
N ARG A 64 8.19 -11.06 -16.58
CA ARG A 64 9.45 -10.43 -16.13
C ARG A 64 10.55 -11.46 -15.91
N ARG A 65 10.22 -12.60 -15.31
CA ARG A 65 11.17 -13.70 -15.08
C ARG A 65 11.62 -14.37 -16.38
N ASP A 66 10.68 -14.69 -17.26
CA ASP A 66 10.96 -15.31 -18.55
C ASP A 66 11.81 -14.36 -19.40
N PHE A 67 11.49 -13.06 -19.39
CA PHE A 67 12.30 -12.03 -20.04
C PHE A 67 13.72 -11.95 -19.48
N LEU A 68 13.88 -12.05 -18.16
CA LEU A 68 15.18 -12.00 -17.50
C LEU A 68 16.04 -13.21 -17.87
N TRP A 69 15.54 -14.44 -17.71
CA TRP A 69 16.36 -15.65 -17.83
C TRP A 69 16.41 -16.25 -19.24
N ASN A 70 15.32 -16.17 -20.00
CA ASN A 70 15.22 -16.90 -21.27
C ASN A 70 15.60 -16.03 -22.48
N GLY A 71 15.63 -14.70 -22.34
CA GLY A 71 15.79 -13.82 -23.49
C GLY A 71 14.82 -14.21 -24.63
N CYS A 72 15.21 -13.97 -25.87
CA CYS A 72 14.52 -14.52 -27.05
C CYS A 72 15.26 -15.75 -27.60
N LYS A 73 15.76 -16.62 -26.71
CA LYS A 73 16.40 -17.87 -27.14
C LYS A 73 15.34 -18.97 -27.23
N GLU A 74 15.35 -19.73 -28.32
CA GLU A 74 14.46 -20.88 -28.53
C GLU A 74 14.73 -22.03 -27.53
N ILE A 75 15.85 -21.97 -26.82
CA ILE A 75 16.24 -22.90 -25.76
C ILE A 75 15.79 -22.34 -24.43
N GLU A 76 14.96 -23.09 -23.68
CA GLU A 76 14.59 -22.72 -22.31
C GLU A 76 15.85 -22.48 -21.47
N GLY A 77 16.04 -21.25 -21.02
CA GLY A 77 17.08 -20.92 -20.07
C GLY A 77 16.74 -21.50 -18.70
N TYR A 78 17.74 -21.99 -17.99
CA TYR A 78 17.55 -22.41 -16.60
C TYR A 78 17.37 -21.16 -15.71
N ASN A 79 16.36 -21.18 -14.84
CA ASN A 79 16.20 -20.17 -13.80
C ASN A 79 17.36 -20.32 -12.79
N LEU A 80 18.43 -19.56 -12.98
CA LEU A 80 19.63 -19.63 -12.15
C LEU A 80 19.35 -19.30 -10.67
N VAL A 81 18.36 -18.44 -10.43
CA VAL A 81 17.98 -17.96 -9.10
C VAL A 81 16.46 -17.92 -8.97
N LYS A 82 15.94 -18.30 -7.80
CA LYS A 82 14.51 -18.18 -7.47
C LYS A 82 14.05 -16.72 -7.61
N TRP A 83 12.88 -16.48 -8.22
CA TRP A 83 12.39 -15.13 -8.49
C TRP A 83 12.30 -14.28 -7.22
N GLU A 84 11.86 -14.86 -6.11
CA GLU A 84 11.71 -14.22 -4.82
C GLU A 84 13.04 -13.67 -4.25
N ILE A 85 14.16 -14.30 -4.60
CA ILE A 85 15.50 -13.83 -4.21
C ILE A 85 15.87 -12.63 -5.08
N THR A 86 15.53 -12.63 -6.37
CA THR A 86 15.82 -11.51 -7.27
C THR A 86 15.10 -10.21 -6.87
N LEU A 87 13.95 -10.33 -6.20
CA LEU A 87 13.14 -9.21 -5.69
C LEU A 87 13.72 -8.56 -4.42
N LYS A 88 14.68 -9.21 -3.75
CA LYS A 88 15.33 -8.62 -2.57
C LYS A 88 16.26 -7.48 -3.00
N SER A 89 16.49 -6.55 -2.08
CA SER A 89 17.46 -5.47 -2.26
C SER A 89 18.89 -6.04 -2.38
N ARG A 90 19.80 -5.27 -3.00
CA ARG A 90 21.18 -5.72 -3.27
C ARG A 90 21.97 -5.97 -1.99
N ASP A 91 21.75 -5.11 -0.99
CA ASP A 91 22.20 -5.24 0.40
C ASP A 91 21.75 -6.54 1.08
N LYS A 92 20.65 -7.15 0.62
CA LYS A 92 20.13 -8.44 1.13
C LYS A 92 20.46 -9.62 0.21
N GLY A 93 21.45 -9.46 -0.67
CA GLY A 93 21.89 -10.50 -1.61
C GLY A 93 20.93 -10.76 -2.77
N GLY A 94 20.01 -9.84 -3.04
CA GLY A 94 19.10 -9.90 -4.19
C GLY A 94 19.58 -9.10 -5.39
N MET A 95 18.78 -9.11 -6.47
CA MET A 95 19.09 -8.36 -7.69
C MET A 95 18.51 -6.94 -7.69
N GLY A 96 17.57 -6.65 -6.78
CA GLY A 96 16.89 -5.37 -6.68
C GLY A 96 15.71 -5.22 -7.65
N ASN A 97 15.18 -6.31 -8.20
CA ASN A 97 13.95 -6.27 -8.99
C ASN A 97 12.77 -5.82 -8.11
N ARG A 98 11.84 -5.03 -8.66
CA ARG A 98 10.73 -4.51 -7.86
C ARG A 98 9.71 -5.60 -7.52
N ASP A 99 9.34 -5.71 -6.25
CA ASP A 99 8.21 -6.52 -5.80
C ASP A 99 6.90 -5.77 -6.10
N LEU A 100 6.20 -6.19 -7.16
CA LEU A 100 4.96 -5.53 -7.62
C LEU A 100 3.84 -5.58 -6.57
N ARG A 101 3.81 -6.60 -5.71
CA ARG A 101 2.82 -6.67 -4.62
C ARG A 101 3.10 -5.62 -3.57
N LYS A 102 4.37 -5.47 -3.17
CA LYS A 102 4.76 -4.39 -2.24
C LYS A 102 4.52 -3.03 -2.86
N GLN A 103 4.91 -2.83 -4.12
CA GLN A 103 4.67 -1.59 -4.85
C GLN A 103 3.18 -1.23 -4.91
N ASN A 104 2.31 -2.18 -5.28
CA ASN A 104 0.86 -1.94 -5.32
C ASN A 104 0.31 -1.58 -3.94
N ASN A 105 0.69 -2.29 -2.88
CA ASN A 105 0.28 -1.94 -1.53
C ASN A 105 0.73 -0.52 -1.14
N SER A 106 1.99 -0.16 -1.41
CA SER A 106 2.50 1.19 -1.11
C SER A 106 1.78 2.28 -1.91
N LEU A 107 1.50 2.04 -3.19
CA LEU A 107 0.74 2.99 -4.01
C LEU A 107 -0.71 3.14 -3.53
N LEU A 108 -1.33 2.06 -3.07
CA LEU A 108 -2.68 2.10 -2.51
C LEU A 108 -2.73 2.76 -1.13
N MET A 109 -1.69 2.59 -0.31
CA MET A 109 -1.54 3.30 0.98
C MET A 109 -1.52 4.82 0.81
N LYS A 110 -1.09 5.34 -0.35
CA LYS A 110 -1.22 6.77 -0.69
C LYS A 110 -2.65 7.28 -0.51
N TRP A 111 -3.67 6.50 -0.86
CA TRP A 111 -5.06 6.92 -0.70
C TRP A 111 -5.48 7.05 0.76
N LEU A 112 -4.96 6.19 1.64
CA LEU A 112 -5.15 6.34 3.09
C LEU A 112 -4.45 7.58 3.62
N TRP A 113 -3.25 7.87 3.11
CA TRP A 113 -2.53 9.09 3.45
C TRP A 113 -3.30 10.35 3.03
N MET A 114 -3.82 10.37 1.79
CA MET A 114 -4.65 11.48 1.29
C MET A 114 -5.97 11.59 2.06
N TYR A 115 -6.60 10.48 2.45
CA TYR A 115 -7.79 10.48 3.31
C TYR A 115 -7.56 11.27 4.61
N ASN A 116 -6.34 11.18 5.14
CA ASN A 116 -5.94 11.87 6.37
C ASN A 116 -5.63 13.36 6.16
N GLY A 117 -4.97 13.73 5.05
CA GLY A 117 -4.53 15.09 4.80
C GLY A 117 -5.54 15.99 4.06
N GLU A 118 -6.44 15.42 3.26
CA GLU A 118 -7.39 16.18 2.43
C GLU A 118 -8.76 16.24 3.11
N GLU A 119 -8.99 17.25 3.95
CA GLU A 119 -10.25 17.36 4.70
C GLU A 119 -11.48 17.67 3.85
N GLN A 120 -11.31 18.43 2.76
CA GLN A 120 -12.41 18.93 1.92
C GLN A 120 -12.58 18.17 0.59
N ALA A 121 -11.99 16.97 0.47
CA ALA A 121 -12.05 16.23 -0.78
C ALA A 121 -13.38 15.48 -0.92
N LEU A 122 -14.16 15.79 -1.96
CA LEU A 122 -15.47 15.16 -2.21
C LEU A 122 -15.43 13.61 -2.25
N TRP A 123 -14.33 13.03 -2.73
CA TRP A 123 -14.17 11.58 -2.75
C TRP A 123 -14.13 11.00 -1.34
N LYS A 124 -13.57 11.74 -0.36
CA LYS A 124 -13.56 11.38 1.06
C LYS A 124 -14.98 11.36 1.61
N ASP A 125 -15.80 12.38 1.30
CA ASP A 125 -17.20 12.43 1.74
C ASP A 125 -18.02 11.27 1.19
N VAL A 126 -17.79 10.89 -0.06
CA VAL A 126 -18.43 9.71 -0.67
C VAL A 126 -18.02 8.43 0.06
N ILE A 127 -16.75 8.30 0.43
CA ILE A 127 -16.27 7.17 1.22
C ILE A 127 -16.89 7.16 2.63
N GLY A 128 -16.86 8.29 3.34
CA GLY A 128 -17.44 8.43 4.68
C GLY A 128 -18.93 8.15 4.67
N SER A 129 -19.68 8.66 3.70
CA SER A 129 -21.12 8.42 3.56
C SER A 129 -21.45 6.95 3.26
N LYS A 130 -20.60 6.27 2.48
CA LYS A 130 -20.83 4.89 2.07
C LYS A 130 -20.41 3.86 3.11
N TYR A 131 -19.30 4.11 3.81
CA TYR A 131 -18.68 3.14 4.71
C TYR A 131 -18.80 3.55 6.18
N GLY A 132 -19.13 4.80 6.48
CA GLY A 132 -19.04 5.37 7.82
C GLY A 132 -17.60 5.63 8.26
N GLU A 133 -17.46 6.37 9.35
CA GLU A 133 -16.17 6.69 9.96
C GLU A 133 -15.93 5.77 11.17
N TYR A 134 -14.74 5.17 11.24
CA TYR A 134 -14.31 4.38 12.39
C TYR A 134 -13.68 5.28 13.45
N ASN A 135 -12.80 6.16 12.99
CA ASN A 135 -12.15 7.20 13.77
C ASN A 135 -11.86 8.39 12.85
N PRO A 136 -11.35 9.51 13.38
CA PRO A 136 -11.08 10.70 12.56
C PRO A 136 -10.03 10.50 11.45
N TRP A 137 -9.36 9.35 11.41
CA TRP A 137 -8.29 9.02 10.48
C TRP A 137 -8.70 7.96 9.45
N CYS A 138 -9.82 7.28 9.64
CA CYS A 138 -10.11 6.07 8.87
C CYS A 138 -11.60 5.73 8.82
N SER A 139 -12.06 5.24 7.67
CA SER A 139 -13.43 4.73 7.51
C SER A 139 -13.65 3.43 8.29
N ASN A 140 -14.89 2.95 8.41
CA ASN A 140 -15.13 1.57 8.86
C ASN A 140 -14.66 0.55 7.82
N VAL A 141 -14.48 -0.68 8.29
CA VAL A 141 -14.25 -1.85 7.44
C VAL A 141 -15.57 -2.21 6.77
N SER A 142 -15.58 -2.35 5.44
CA SER A 142 -16.80 -2.73 4.73
C SER A 142 -17.18 -4.19 5.01
N VAL A 143 -18.42 -4.43 5.43
CA VAL A 143 -18.97 -5.77 5.77
C VAL A 143 -19.48 -6.52 4.52
N ASP A 144 -19.49 -5.86 3.37
CA ASP A 144 -20.20 -6.35 2.18
C ASP A 144 -19.50 -7.55 1.53
N ALA A 145 -20.14 -8.73 1.59
CA ALA A 145 -19.55 -10.01 1.20
C ALA A 145 -19.43 -10.20 -0.33
N TYR A 146 -20.27 -9.52 -1.12
CA TYR A 146 -20.52 -9.94 -2.49
C TYR A 146 -19.54 -9.40 -3.55
N ARG A 147 -18.67 -8.42 -3.25
CA ARG A 147 -17.73 -7.86 -4.26
C ARG A 147 -16.39 -7.43 -3.66
N VAL A 148 -15.31 -7.59 -4.44
CA VAL A 148 -14.04 -6.91 -4.19
C VAL A 148 -14.23 -5.44 -4.55
N VAL A 149 -14.42 -4.59 -3.55
CA VAL A 149 -14.50 -3.15 -3.73
C VAL A 149 -13.12 -2.56 -3.48
N VAL A 150 -12.62 -1.72 -4.39
CA VAL A 150 -11.29 -1.10 -4.34
C VAL A 150 -11.00 -0.51 -2.96
N TRP A 151 -11.94 0.26 -2.42
CA TRP A 151 -11.80 0.88 -1.11
C TRP A 151 -11.62 -0.12 0.03
N ARG A 152 -12.28 -1.29 -0.01
CA ARG A 152 -12.09 -2.34 1.01
C ARG A 152 -10.63 -2.81 1.06
N THR A 153 -10.03 -3.02 -0.10
CA THR A 153 -8.62 -3.44 -0.14
C THR A 153 -7.68 -2.34 0.32
N ILE A 154 -7.95 -1.08 -0.05
CA ILE A 154 -7.21 0.09 0.45
C ILE A 154 -7.34 0.18 1.98
N ARG A 155 -8.57 0.12 2.50
CA ARG A 155 -8.89 0.18 3.93
C ARG A 155 -8.20 -0.91 4.75
N ASN A 156 -8.06 -2.12 4.21
CA ASN A 156 -7.34 -3.22 4.86
C ASN A 156 -5.83 -2.96 5.00
N LEU A 157 -5.26 -1.99 4.29
CA LEU A 157 -3.87 -1.58 4.46
C LEU A 157 -3.68 -0.60 5.63
N TRP A 158 -4.76 -0.10 6.24
CA TRP A 158 -4.70 0.85 7.36
C TRP A 158 -3.81 0.37 8.49
N GLN A 159 -4.00 -0.87 8.97
CA GLN A 159 -3.21 -1.41 10.09
C GLN A 159 -1.69 -1.36 9.82
N LYS A 160 -1.29 -1.57 8.56
CA LYS A 160 0.12 -1.49 8.18
C LYS A 160 0.62 -0.05 8.13
N LEU A 161 -0.23 0.88 7.68
CA LEU A 161 0.12 2.30 7.67
C LEU A 161 0.25 2.81 9.10
N GLU A 162 -0.80 2.62 9.91
CA GLU A 162 -0.89 3.01 11.32
C GLU A 162 0.31 2.52 12.14
N ALA A 163 0.72 1.26 11.98
CA ALA A 163 1.89 0.70 12.67
C ALA A 163 3.25 1.30 12.25
N THR A 164 3.30 2.11 11.19
CA THR A 164 4.53 2.71 10.64
C THR A 164 4.52 4.23 10.65
N THR A 165 3.45 4.84 11.15
CA THR A 165 3.24 6.29 11.15
C THR A 165 2.92 6.77 12.56
N TYR A 166 3.17 8.06 12.82
CA TYR A 166 2.73 8.73 14.04
C TYR A 166 1.99 10.02 13.66
N ILE A 167 1.21 10.56 14.59
CA ILE A 167 0.42 11.78 14.39
C ILE A 167 1.19 12.96 14.96
N GLU A 168 1.49 13.95 14.13
CA GLU A 168 1.95 15.26 14.59
C GLU A 168 0.75 16.09 14.99
N VAL A 169 0.72 16.54 16.25
CA VAL A 169 -0.41 17.29 16.80
C VAL A 169 -0.39 18.72 16.26
N GLY A 170 -1.46 19.09 15.55
CA GLY A 170 -1.77 20.48 15.18
C GLY A 170 -2.61 21.17 16.25
N ASP A 171 -3.88 21.44 15.93
CA ASP A 171 -4.84 22.07 16.85
C ASP A 171 -5.42 21.11 17.91
N GLY A 172 -5.10 19.82 17.82
CA GLY A 172 -5.52 18.79 18.75
C GLY A 172 -7.02 18.44 18.73
N ARG A 173 -7.82 18.98 17.79
CA ARG A 173 -9.27 18.73 17.73
C ARG A 173 -9.63 17.36 17.18
N ARG A 174 -8.75 16.82 16.33
CA ARG A 174 -8.96 15.55 15.61
C ARG A 174 -8.18 14.38 16.21
N THR A 175 -7.24 14.67 17.10
CA THR A 175 -6.34 13.69 17.71
C THR A 175 -6.82 13.30 19.09
N LYS A 176 -7.09 12.01 19.28
CA LYS A 176 -7.48 11.44 20.57
C LYS A 176 -6.28 11.32 21.50
N PHE A 177 -6.44 11.72 22.75
CA PHE A 177 -5.35 11.72 23.72
C PHE A 177 -4.82 10.30 24.00
N TRP A 178 -5.70 9.31 24.21
CA TRP A 178 -5.29 7.98 24.65
C TRP A 178 -5.04 6.98 23.53
N THR A 179 -5.84 7.04 22.46
CA THR A 179 -5.86 6.00 21.43
C THR A 179 -4.96 6.27 20.25
N ASP A 180 -4.60 7.53 20.01
CA ASP A 180 -3.79 7.91 18.86
C ASP A 180 -2.29 7.95 19.23
N ALA A 181 -1.44 7.51 18.31
CA ALA A 181 0.02 7.54 18.48
C ALA A 181 0.58 8.93 18.17
N TRP A 182 0.33 9.90 19.06
CA TRP A 182 0.79 11.28 18.91
C TRP A 182 1.99 11.64 19.81
N ASN A 183 2.19 10.86 20.88
CA ASN A 183 3.32 10.99 21.80
C ASN A 183 4.09 9.68 21.85
N LYS A 184 5.15 9.59 21.03
CA LYS A 184 5.91 8.36 20.70
C LYS A 184 5.17 7.51 19.64
N GLN A 185 5.85 6.53 19.04
CA GLN A 185 5.31 5.71 17.93
C GLN A 185 4.18 4.74 18.35
N ILE A 186 3.69 4.82 19.59
CA ILE A 186 2.62 3.97 20.13
C ILE A 186 1.61 4.83 20.92
N PRO A 187 0.33 4.44 20.96
CA PRO A 187 -0.68 5.12 21.77
C PRO A 187 -0.34 5.15 23.26
N LEU A 188 -0.81 6.19 23.97
CA LEU A 188 -0.58 6.32 25.42
C LEU A 188 -1.25 5.21 26.22
N LYS A 189 -2.41 4.70 25.78
CA LYS A 189 -3.07 3.55 26.43
C LYS A 189 -2.20 2.28 26.46
N GLU A 190 -1.30 2.13 25.48
CA GLU A 190 -0.38 0.98 25.40
C GLU A 190 0.86 1.21 26.25
N SER A 191 1.32 2.46 26.35
CA SER A 191 2.46 2.83 27.20
C SER A 191 2.11 2.88 28.69
N PHE A 192 0.89 3.28 29.03
CA PHE A 192 0.41 3.52 30.40
C PHE A 192 -0.98 2.91 30.63
N PRO A 193 -1.12 1.57 30.60
CA PRO A 193 -2.42 0.90 30.69
C PRO A 193 -3.14 1.15 32.03
N ASP A 194 -2.40 1.22 33.15
CA ASP A 194 -2.98 1.46 34.47
C ASP A 194 -3.59 2.86 34.58
N LEU A 195 -2.91 3.87 34.02
CA LEU A 195 -3.41 5.25 34.01
C LEU A 195 -4.63 5.38 33.08
N PHE A 196 -4.63 4.66 31.95
CA PHE A 196 -5.78 4.59 31.06
C PHE A 196 -7.02 4.05 31.76
N LEU A 197 -6.89 3.03 32.63
CA LEU A 197 -8.03 2.47 33.36
C LEU A 197 -8.61 3.41 34.43
N LEU A 198 -7.80 4.33 34.96
CA LEU A 198 -8.19 5.27 36.01
C LEU A 198 -8.78 6.58 35.46
N CYS A 199 -8.61 6.84 34.17
CA CYS A 199 -9.06 8.08 33.53
C CYS A 199 -10.58 8.11 33.38
N SER A 200 -11.17 9.28 33.61
CA SER A 200 -12.62 9.47 33.50
C SER A 200 -13.08 9.73 32.05
N ASN A 201 -12.20 10.28 31.20
CA ASN A 201 -12.51 10.60 29.81
C ASN A 201 -11.54 9.93 28.82
N LEU A 202 -11.88 8.71 28.41
CA LEU A 202 -11.05 7.89 27.51
C LEU A 202 -11.12 8.33 26.04
N ASP A 203 -12.15 9.09 25.67
CA ASP A 203 -12.40 9.55 24.30
C ASP A 203 -12.02 11.02 24.09
N ALA A 204 -11.38 11.66 25.07
CA ALA A 204 -10.97 13.05 25.01
C ALA A 204 -10.01 13.33 23.84
N ASN A 205 -10.23 14.48 23.18
CA ASN A 205 -9.29 15.02 22.21
C ASN A 205 -8.16 15.78 22.91
N ILE A 206 -7.00 15.90 22.28
CA ILE A 206 -5.86 16.62 22.87
C ILE A 206 -6.21 18.08 23.19
N ASN A 207 -7.02 18.72 22.34
CA ASN A 207 -7.47 20.10 22.58
C ASN A 207 -8.34 20.25 23.85
N GLU A 208 -9.03 19.18 24.27
CA GLU A 208 -9.83 19.19 25.49
C GLU A 208 -8.95 18.97 26.73
N CYS A 209 -7.88 18.20 26.58
CA CYS A 209 -6.91 17.95 27.66
C CYS A 209 -5.91 19.11 27.85
N TRP A 210 -5.72 19.98 26.86
CA TRP A 210 -4.77 21.09 26.94
C TRP A 210 -5.48 22.41 27.28
N THR A 211 -5.28 22.89 28.52
CA THR A 211 -5.82 24.18 28.98
C THR A 211 -4.72 25.24 29.07
N ALA A 212 -5.08 26.52 29.18
CA ALA A 212 -4.13 27.63 29.33
C ALA A 212 -3.24 27.53 30.60
N GLN A 213 -3.57 26.62 31.53
CA GLN A 213 -2.80 26.32 32.75
C GLN A 213 -1.94 25.04 32.62
N GLY A 214 -1.93 24.39 31.45
CA GLY A 214 -1.24 23.12 31.17
C GLY A 214 -2.21 21.98 30.86
N TRP A 215 -1.74 20.73 31.00
CA TRP A 215 -2.60 19.54 30.91
C TRP A 215 -3.67 19.60 32.00
N GLY A 216 -4.90 19.91 31.61
CA GLY A 216 -6.06 19.89 32.51
C GLY A 216 -6.32 18.45 32.96
N GLY A 217 -6.72 18.28 34.23
CA GLY A 217 -6.89 16.95 34.85
C GLY A 217 -7.71 16.00 33.96
N ILE A 218 -7.08 14.87 33.64
CA ILE A 218 -7.57 13.77 32.80
C ILE A 218 -8.14 12.67 33.69
#